data_AF-A0A9E2JDD3-F1
#
_entry.id   AF-A0A9E2JDD3-F1
#
_cell.length_a   1.000
_cell.length_b   1.000
_cell.length_c   1.000
_cell.angle_alpha   90.00
_cell.angle_beta   90.00
_cell.angle_gamma   90.00
#
_symmetry.space_group_name_H-M   'P 1'
#
loop_
_entity.id
_entity.type
_entity.pdbx_description
1 polymer ?
#
loop_
_entity_poly.entity_id
_entity_poly.type
_entity_poly.pdbx_seq_one_letter_code
_entity_poly.pdbx_strand_id
1 'polypeptide(L)'
;KLRRFKERLEALTGVEITAERLKAAIELCNRERELFRGISLKRRAEPCPLPGREFMDLHHASYLLDKEIMIGRLEETLRGLDEPRHEVIGPRVMLTGSTLARGDFKAPDLVIEAGGRIVVEEFAEGLRPYWFEVDMEGDPLAALAEAYFMRRVPPAWFRPGRERLDFLVDLARDFNVDGVVWYQLMFRESYKIESGFFPDILRRETGLSMLVLESDYDDGETGAMRTRIETYMQTIGR
;
A
#
# COMPACT_ATOMS: atom_id res chain seq x y z
N LYS A 1 6.07 26.25 -0.73
CA LYS A 1 6.45 25.30 -1.80
C LYS A 1 5.28 24.98 -2.74
N LEU A 2 4.10 24.61 -2.24
CA LEU A 2 2.92 24.33 -3.07
C LEU A 2 2.40 25.52 -3.87
N ARG A 3 2.35 26.74 -3.31
CA ARG A 3 1.95 27.96 -4.06
C ARG A 3 2.78 28.17 -5.32
N ARG A 4 4.12 28.10 -5.19
CA ARG A 4 5.05 28.16 -6.34
C ARG A 4 4.84 27.04 -7.36
N PHE A 5 4.42 25.85 -6.91
CA PHE A 5 4.11 24.74 -7.81
C PHE A 5 2.82 25.01 -8.58
N LYS A 6 1.76 25.46 -7.90
CA LYS A 6 0.50 25.91 -8.49
C LYS A 6 0.76 26.97 -9.58
N GLU A 7 1.47 28.05 -9.25
CA GLU A 7 1.79 29.14 -10.19
C GLU A 7 2.50 28.63 -11.46
N ARG A 8 3.43 27.68 -11.30
CA ARG A 8 4.12 27.06 -12.45
C ARG A 8 3.21 26.19 -13.31
N LEU A 9 2.28 25.45 -12.70
CA LEU A 9 1.30 24.66 -13.45
C LEU A 9 0.32 25.54 -14.21
N GLU A 10 -0.13 26.64 -13.60
CA GLU A 10 -0.99 27.63 -14.26
C GLU A 10 -0.27 28.26 -15.46
N ALA A 11 1.00 28.65 -15.29
CA ALA A 11 1.81 29.20 -16.37
C ALA A 11 2.07 28.19 -17.50
N LEU A 12 2.25 26.90 -17.17
CA LEU A 12 2.49 25.84 -18.15
C LEU A 12 1.23 25.51 -18.96
N THR A 13 0.07 25.47 -18.30
CA THR A 13 -1.18 25.01 -18.91
C THR A 13 -2.04 26.14 -19.45
N GLY A 14 -1.80 27.38 -19.03
CA GLY A 14 -2.67 28.53 -19.30
C GLY A 14 -4.00 28.48 -18.54
N VAL A 15 -4.15 27.55 -17.58
CA VAL A 15 -5.40 27.30 -16.87
C VAL A 15 -5.24 27.70 -15.41
N GLU A 16 -6.09 28.62 -14.94
CA GLU A 16 -6.13 29.02 -13.54
C GLU A 16 -6.70 27.91 -12.64
N ILE A 17 -5.99 27.62 -11.55
CA ILE A 17 -6.37 26.68 -10.50
C ILE A 17 -7.04 27.48 -9.38
N THR A 18 -8.35 27.67 -9.49
CA THR A 18 -9.13 28.37 -8.46
C THR A 18 -9.29 27.52 -7.20
N ALA A 19 -9.67 28.15 -6.09
CA ALA A 19 -9.91 27.44 -4.83
C ALA A 19 -11.07 26.42 -4.96
N GLU A 20 -12.12 26.77 -5.70
CA GLU A 20 -13.29 25.93 -5.93
C GLU A 20 -12.92 24.68 -6.74
N ARG A 21 -12.17 24.86 -7.83
CA ARG A 21 -11.70 23.73 -8.66
C ARG A 21 -10.76 22.83 -7.89
N LEU A 22 -9.89 23.41 -7.06
CA LEU A 22 -9.00 22.64 -6.21
C LEU A 22 -9.77 21.84 -5.16
N LYS A 23 -10.79 22.43 -4.52
CA LYS A 23 -11.67 21.73 -3.57
C LYS A 23 -12.42 20.57 -4.24
N ALA A 24 -13.01 20.77 -5.41
CA ALA A 24 -13.67 19.71 -6.16
C ALA A 24 -12.70 18.55 -6.51
N ALA A 25 -11.47 18.86 -6.91
CA ALA A 25 -10.45 17.84 -7.18
C ALA A 25 -10.02 17.09 -5.91
N ILE A 26 -9.91 17.79 -4.77
CA ILE A 26 -9.62 17.18 -3.48
C ILE A 26 -10.75 16.23 -3.08
N GLU A 27 -12.01 16.63 -3.24
CA GLU A 27 -13.19 15.81 -2.93
C GLU A 27 -13.18 14.49 -3.72
N LEU A 28 -12.95 14.56 -5.04
CA LEU A 28 -12.82 13.36 -5.88
C LEU A 28 -11.67 12.46 -5.40
N CYS A 29 -10.51 13.04 -5.07
CA CYS A 29 -9.38 12.26 -4.57
C CYS A 29 -9.71 11.61 -3.21
N ASN A 30 -10.32 12.34 -2.28
CA ASN A 30 -10.72 11.80 -0.99
C ASN A 30 -11.75 10.67 -1.15
N ARG A 31 -12.71 10.81 -2.07
CA ARG A 31 -13.69 9.75 -2.36
C ARG A 31 -13.02 8.47 -2.86
N GLU A 32 -12.08 8.59 -3.80
CA GLU A 32 -11.28 7.45 -4.27
C GLU A 32 -10.49 6.80 -3.12
N ARG A 33 -9.83 7.60 -2.27
CA ARG A 33 -9.08 7.09 -1.11
C ARG A 33 -9.98 6.37 -0.11
N GLU A 34 -11.15 6.94 0.19
CA GLU A 34 -12.16 6.36 1.08
C GLU A 34 -12.60 4.98 0.58
N LEU A 35 -12.89 4.86 -0.73
CA LEU A 35 -13.33 3.62 -1.34
C LEU A 35 -12.23 2.54 -1.33
N PHE A 36 -11.00 2.89 -1.70
CA PHE A 36 -9.87 1.97 -1.59
C PHE A 36 -9.63 1.51 -0.14
N ARG A 37 -9.71 2.44 0.82
CA ARG A 37 -9.62 2.11 2.24
C ARG A 37 -10.75 1.18 2.66
N GLY A 38 -11.98 1.44 2.24
CA GLY A 38 -13.15 0.58 2.52
C GLY A 38 -12.96 -0.85 2.00
N ILE A 39 -12.50 -0.99 0.75
CA ILE A 39 -12.20 -2.30 0.14
C ILE A 39 -11.05 -3.00 0.88
N SER A 40 -9.98 -2.27 1.21
CA SER A 40 -8.84 -2.80 1.96
C SER A 40 -9.29 -3.30 3.35
N LEU A 41 -10.10 -2.53 4.08
CA LEU A 41 -10.63 -2.92 5.39
C LEU A 41 -11.52 -4.18 5.33
N LYS A 42 -12.26 -4.41 4.22
CA LYS A 42 -13.03 -5.65 4.03
C LYS A 42 -12.14 -6.89 3.94
N ARG A 43 -10.86 -6.75 3.54
CA ARG A 43 -9.87 -7.86 3.49
C ARG A 43 -9.40 -8.33 4.88
N ARG A 44 -9.85 -7.67 5.96
CA ARG A 44 -9.69 -8.17 7.35
C ARG A 44 -10.55 -9.40 7.65
N ALA A 45 -11.63 -9.61 6.91
CA ALA A 45 -12.55 -10.71 7.12
C ALA A 45 -11.90 -12.08 6.84
N GLU A 46 -12.51 -13.12 7.39
CA GLU A 46 -12.20 -14.52 7.15
C GLU A 46 -13.51 -15.23 6.74
N PRO A 47 -13.64 -15.70 5.49
CA PRO A 47 -12.66 -15.61 4.40
C PRO A 47 -12.45 -14.18 3.87
N CYS A 48 -11.26 -13.90 3.32
CA CYS A 48 -10.94 -12.62 2.70
C CYS A 48 -11.71 -12.47 1.37
N PRO A 49 -12.58 -11.44 1.20
CA PRO A 49 -13.50 -11.37 0.07
C PRO A 49 -12.84 -10.98 -1.26
N LEU A 50 -11.62 -10.42 -1.23
CA LEU A 50 -10.87 -10.00 -2.41
C LEU A 50 -9.40 -10.49 -2.33
N PRO A 51 -8.92 -11.28 -3.30
CA PRO A 51 -7.52 -11.66 -3.38
C PRO A 51 -6.58 -10.45 -3.47
N GLY A 52 -5.42 -10.54 -2.83
CA GLY A 52 -4.47 -9.43 -2.79
C GLY A 52 -3.97 -8.99 -4.17
N ARG A 53 -3.78 -9.93 -5.11
CA ARG A 53 -3.37 -9.62 -6.49
C ARG A 53 -4.42 -8.79 -7.23
N GLU A 54 -5.70 -9.14 -7.11
CA GLU A 54 -6.79 -8.36 -7.72
C GLU A 54 -6.87 -6.95 -7.14
N PHE A 55 -6.66 -6.79 -5.84
CA PHE A 55 -6.60 -5.46 -5.22
C PHE A 55 -5.40 -4.64 -5.73
N MET A 56 -4.23 -5.26 -5.92
CA MET A 56 -3.07 -4.59 -6.51
C MET A 56 -3.35 -4.15 -7.95
N ASP A 57 -3.96 -5.01 -8.77
CA ASP A 57 -4.33 -4.67 -10.15
C ASP A 57 -5.33 -3.50 -10.19
N LEU A 58 -6.32 -3.52 -9.29
CA LEU A 58 -7.30 -2.44 -9.14
C LEU A 58 -6.62 -1.12 -8.74
N HIS A 59 -5.68 -1.16 -7.80
CA HIS A 59 -4.93 0.02 -7.38
C HIS A 59 -3.96 0.51 -8.47
N HIS A 60 -3.34 -0.39 -9.23
CA HIS A 60 -2.51 0.00 -10.38
C HIS A 60 -3.33 0.62 -11.51
N ALA A 61 -4.59 0.19 -11.70
CA ALA A 61 -5.49 0.79 -12.67
C ALA A 61 -5.87 2.24 -12.34
N SER A 62 -5.92 2.62 -11.05
CA SER A 62 -6.27 3.99 -10.64
C SER A 62 -5.23 5.05 -11.02
N TYR A 63 -4.00 4.64 -11.34
CA TYR A 63 -2.98 5.55 -11.88
C TYR A 63 -3.19 5.90 -13.35
N LEU A 64 -4.03 5.14 -14.06
CA LEU A 64 -4.22 5.25 -15.50
C LEU A 64 -5.61 5.76 -15.89
N LEU A 65 -6.63 5.39 -15.10
CA LEU A 65 -8.00 5.71 -15.39
C LEU A 65 -8.36 7.14 -14.98
N ASP A 66 -9.36 7.70 -15.67
CA ASP A 66 -10.03 8.90 -15.18
C ASP A 66 -10.62 8.64 -13.79
N LYS A 67 -10.58 9.67 -12.94
CA LYS A 67 -10.92 9.55 -11.53
C LYS A 67 -12.40 9.24 -11.28
N GLU A 68 -13.31 9.82 -12.07
CA GLU A 68 -14.74 9.55 -11.94
C GLU A 68 -15.06 8.11 -12.37
N ILE A 69 -14.44 7.66 -13.45
CA ILE A 69 -14.54 6.27 -13.90
C ILE A 69 -14.01 5.32 -12.81
N MET A 70 -12.84 5.62 -12.23
CA MET A 70 -12.25 4.81 -11.18
C MET A 70 -13.15 4.74 -9.93
N ILE A 71 -13.70 5.87 -9.49
CA ILE A 71 -14.65 5.92 -8.36
C ILE A 71 -15.85 5.02 -8.63
N GLY A 72 -16.47 5.13 -9.82
CA GLY A 72 -17.59 4.26 -10.18
C GLY A 72 -17.24 2.76 -10.12
N ARG A 73 -16.04 2.38 -10.58
CA ARG A 73 -15.54 1.00 -10.47
C ARG A 73 -15.32 0.57 -9.03
N LEU A 74 -14.74 1.42 -8.20
CA LEU A 74 -14.53 1.10 -6.79
C LEU A 74 -15.85 0.94 -6.03
N GLU A 75 -16.87 1.73 -6.35
CA GLU A 75 -18.22 1.60 -5.76
C GLU A 75 -18.91 0.30 -6.19
N GLU A 76 -18.76 -0.11 -7.45
CA GLU A 76 -19.19 -1.42 -7.94
C GLU A 76 -18.45 -2.56 -7.23
N THR A 77 -17.12 -2.48 -7.15
CA THR A 77 -16.30 -3.47 -6.45
C THR A 77 -16.71 -3.59 -4.99
N LEU A 78 -16.77 -2.48 -4.24
CA LEU A 78 -17.08 -2.48 -2.82
C LEU A 78 -18.46 -3.09 -2.53
N ARG A 79 -19.49 -2.79 -3.33
CA ARG A 79 -20.82 -3.41 -3.22
C ARG A 79 -20.79 -4.91 -3.48
N GLY A 80 -19.91 -5.39 -4.35
CA GLY A 80 -19.76 -6.80 -4.69
C GLY A 80 -18.96 -7.63 -3.69
N LEU A 81 -18.40 -7.03 -2.63
CA LEU A 81 -17.58 -7.72 -1.60
C LEU A 81 -18.38 -8.21 -0.39
N ASP A 82 -19.68 -7.94 -0.31
CA ASP A 82 -20.53 -8.48 0.75
C ASP A 82 -20.88 -9.97 0.54
N GLU A 83 -20.55 -10.51 -0.63
CA GLU A 83 -20.67 -11.93 -0.96
C GLU A 83 -19.28 -12.59 -0.96
N PRO A 84 -19.03 -13.64 -0.15
CA PRO A 84 -17.74 -14.32 -0.11
C PRO A 84 -17.48 -15.01 -1.46
N ARG A 85 -16.45 -14.55 -2.19
CA ARG A 85 -16.13 -15.07 -3.53
C ARG A 85 -15.18 -16.26 -3.52
N HIS A 86 -14.28 -16.34 -2.54
CA HIS A 86 -13.22 -17.34 -2.52
C HIS A 86 -12.83 -17.77 -1.10
N GLU A 87 -12.92 -19.07 -0.83
CA GLU A 87 -12.39 -19.67 0.40
C GLU A 87 -10.92 -20.08 0.14
N VAL A 88 -10.01 -19.11 0.19
CA VAL A 88 -8.57 -19.42 0.19
C VAL A 88 -8.14 -19.54 1.64
N ILE A 89 -7.69 -20.74 2.01
CA ILE A 89 -7.14 -21.08 3.32
C ILE A 89 -5.61 -20.98 3.23
N GLY A 90 -4.99 -20.24 4.14
CA GLY A 90 -3.53 -20.07 4.18
C GLY A 90 -3.08 -18.92 5.09
N PRO A 91 -1.78 -18.78 5.36
CA PRO A 91 -1.27 -17.71 6.21
C PRO A 91 -1.53 -16.34 5.61
N ARG A 92 -1.96 -15.39 6.45
CA ARG A 92 -2.23 -13.99 6.12
C ARG A 92 -0.92 -13.22 6.11
N VAL A 93 -0.59 -12.61 4.99
CA VAL A 93 0.70 -11.95 4.74
C VAL A 93 0.49 -10.45 4.59
N MET A 94 1.28 -9.68 5.35
CA MET A 94 1.56 -8.29 5.01
C MET A 94 2.73 -8.25 4.06
N LEU A 95 2.52 -7.70 2.86
CA LEU A 95 3.59 -7.41 1.93
C LEU A 95 3.99 -5.94 2.11
N THR A 96 5.26 -5.64 2.38
CA THR A 96 5.72 -4.26 2.57
C THR A 96 7.04 -4.01 1.85
N GLY A 97 7.26 -2.77 1.43
CA GLY A 97 8.48 -2.40 0.74
C GLY A 97 8.47 -0.96 0.25
N SER A 98 9.38 -0.65 -0.66
CA SER A 98 9.52 0.72 -1.14
C SER A 98 8.55 1.06 -2.26
N THR A 99 8.50 0.19 -3.26
CA THR A 99 7.81 0.40 -4.54
C THR A 99 7.27 -0.96 -4.99
N LEU A 100 6.06 -0.98 -5.51
CA LEU A 100 5.47 -2.16 -6.15
C LEU A 100 4.96 -1.70 -7.51
N ALA A 101 5.87 -1.70 -8.50
CA ALA A 101 5.58 -1.13 -9.80
C ALA A 101 4.56 -1.99 -10.57
N ARG A 102 3.81 -1.37 -11.47
CA ARG A 102 2.95 -2.13 -12.38
C ARG A 102 3.81 -3.06 -13.24
N GLY A 103 3.53 -4.36 -13.17
CA GLY A 103 4.34 -5.41 -13.83
C GLY A 103 5.30 -6.13 -12.90
N ASP A 104 5.58 -5.58 -11.72
CA ASP A 104 6.40 -6.21 -10.67
C ASP A 104 5.52 -7.10 -9.79
N PHE A 105 5.08 -8.23 -10.36
CA PHE A 105 4.19 -9.19 -9.68
C PHE A 105 4.91 -10.45 -9.23
N LYS A 106 6.22 -10.59 -9.49
CA LYS A 106 7.01 -11.78 -9.16
C LYS A 106 6.89 -12.16 -7.68
N ALA A 107 7.22 -11.26 -6.76
CA ALA A 107 7.13 -11.56 -5.33
C ALA A 107 5.68 -11.79 -4.85
N PRO A 108 4.69 -10.94 -5.18
CA PRO A 108 3.29 -11.20 -4.88
C PRO A 108 2.78 -12.57 -5.37
N ASP A 109 3.08 -12.93 -6.62
CA ASP A 109 2.61 -14.16 -7.24
C ASP A 109 3.24 -15.38 -6.60
N LEU A 110 4.55 -15.34 -6.32
CA LEU A 110 5.23 -16.42 -5.59
C LEU A 110 4.65 -16.62 -4.18
N VAL A 111 4.25 -15.56 -3.48
CA VAL A 111 3.57 -15.67 -2.17
C VAL A 111 2.22 -16.37 -2.31
N ILE A 112 1.44 -15.99 -3.32
CA ILE A 112 0.11 -16.58 -3.58
C ILE A 112 0.24 -18.05 -4.03
N GLU A 113 1.17 -18.35 -4.92
CA GLU A 113 1.48 -19.72 -5.39
C GLU A 113 1.93 -20.63 -4.24
N ALA A 114 2.64 -20.07 -3.25
CA ALA A 114 3.05 -20.78 -2.04
C ALA A 114 1.92 -20.93 -0.98
N GLY A 115 0.70 -20.51 -1.30
CA GLY A 115 -0.48 -20.62 -0.43
C GLY A 115 -0.66 -19.44 0.55
N GLY A 116 0.15 -18.40 0.44
CA GLY A 116 0.03 -17.17 1.24
C GLY A 116 -1.11 -16.27 0.75
N ARG A 117 -1.73 -15.56 1.69
CA ARG A 117 -2.82 -14.62 1.40
C ARG A 117 -2.36 -13.22 1.69
N ILE A 118 -2.06 -12.44 0.66
CA ILE A 118 -1.71 -11.04 0.84
C ILE A 118 -2.97 -10.29 1.25
N VAL A 119 -3.03 -9.80 2.49
CA VAL A 119 -4.21 -9.11 3.06
C VAL A 119 -4.02 -7.61 3.15
N VAL A 120 -2.78 -7.14 3.11
CA VAL A 120 -2.41 -5.73 3.09
C VAL A 120 -1.06 -5.53 2.40
N GLU A 121 -0.94 -4.48 1.58
CA GLU A 121 0.28 -4.12 0.84
C GLU A 121 0.80 -2.72 1.19
N GLU A 122 1.81 -2.59 2.04
CA GLU A 122 2.38 -1.28 2.41
C GLU A 122 3.50 -0.86 1.46
N PHE A 123 3.13 -0.15 0.37
CA PHE A 123 4.04 0.37 -0.66
C PHE A 123 3.67 1.78 -1.11
N ALA A 124 4.57 2.46 -1.83
CA ALA A 124 4.28 3.73 -2.48
C ALA A 124 3.13 3.62 -3.50
N GLU A 125 3.07 2.52 -4.24
CA GLU A 125 1.98 2.16 -5.17
C GLU A 125 1.04 1.09 -4.59
N GLY A 126 0.99 0.98 -3.26
CA GLY A 126 0.07 0.13 -2.49
C GLY A 126 -0.74 0.99 -1.52
N LEU A 127 -0.73 0.68 -0.23
CA LEU A 127 -1.54 1.33 0.80
C LEU A 127 -1.32 2.84 0.99
N ARG A 128 -0.10 3.35 0.81
CA ARG A 128 0.28 4.72 1.20
C ARG A 128 -0.51 5.87 0.55
N PRO A 129 -0.95 5.81 -0.72
CA PRO A 129 -1.68 6.90 -1.37
C PRO A 129 -3.13 7.05 -0.89
N TYR A 130 -3.73 5.98 -0.34
CA TYR A 130 -5.13 5.96 0.06
C TYR A 130 -5.38 5.90 1.57
N TRP A 131 -4.34 5.69 2.39
CA TRP A 131 -4.50 5.58 3.86
C TRP A 131 -4.55 6.91 4.62
N PHE A 132 -4.77 8.03 3.93
CA PHE A 132 -4.92 9.36 4.53
C PHE A 132 -5.94 10.17 3.75
N GLU A 133 -6.37 11.29 4.32
CA GLU A 133 -7.32 12.23 3.71
C GLU A 133 -6.79 13.65 3.80
N VAL A 134 -7.31 14.50 2.92
CA VAL A 134 -7.09 15.94 2.93
C VAL A 134 -8.32 16.60 3.57
N ASP A 135 -8.12 17.52 4.51
CA ASP A 135 -9.23 18.27 5.11
C ASP A 135 -9.96 19.12 4.06
N MET A 136 -11.27 19.20 4.15
CA MET A 136 -12.13 19.98 3.25
C MET A 136 -12.33 21.42 3.74
N GLU A 137 -12.01 21.69 5.00
CA GLU A 137 -12.18 23.00 5.62
C GLU A 137 -10.95 23.91 5.39
N GLY A 138 -11.21 25.22 5.33
CA GLY A 138 -10.16 26.23 5.21
C GLY A 138 -9.53 26.39 3.80
N ASP A 139 -8.25 26.78 3.78
CA ASP A 139 -7.45 26.97 2.54
C ASP A 139 -7.04 25.61 1.97
N PRO A 140 -7.52 25.22 0.76
CA PRO A 140 -7.23 23.90 0.19
C PRO A 140 -5.73 23.65 -0.06
N LEU A 141 -4.94 24.70 -0.32
CA LEU A 141 -3.49 24.53 -0.46
C LEU A 141 -2.81 24.25 0.88
N ALA A 142 -3.31 24.84 1.96
CA ALA A 142 -2.82 24.57 3.31
C ALA A 142 -3.22 23.16 3.75
N ALA A 143 -4.46 22.74 3.49
CA ALA A 143 -4.94 21.40 3.77
C ALA A 143 -4.13 20.32 3.05
N LEU A 144 -3.79 20.54 1.76
CA LEU A 144 -2.90 19.66 1.01
C LEU A 144 -1.49 19.58 1.63
N ALA A 145 -0.94 20.73 2.05
CA ALA A 145 0.36 20.74 2.71
C ALA A 145 0.35 19.93 4.00
N GLU A 146 -0.66 20.15 4.85
CA GLU A 146 -0.82 19.44 6.12
C GLU A 146 -0.97 17.93 5.89
N ALA A 147 -1.85 17.53 4.98
CA ALA A 147 -2.10 16.13 4.67
C ALA A 147 -0.83 15.41 4.19
N TYR A 148 -0.10 15.97 3.23
CA TYR A 148 1.03 15.31 2.59
C TYR A 148 2.35 15.40 3.35
N PHE A 149 2.58 16.48 4.13
CA PHE A 149 3.85 16.70 4.81
C PHE A 149 3.83 16.41 6.30
N MET A 150 2.65 16.45 6.95
CA MET A 150 2.55 16.31 8.41
C MET A 150 1.78 15.05 8.82
N ARG A 151 0.65 14.75 8.16
CA ARG A 151 -0.22 13.63 8.57
C ARG A 151 0.09 12.31 7.88
N ARG A 152 0.36 12.33 6.58
CA ARG A 152 0.64 11.11 5.81
C ARG A 152 1.91 10.45 6.35
N VAL A 153 1.83 9.13 6.60
CA VAL A 153 2.99 8.33 6.98
C VAL A 153 4.11 8.55 5.94
N PRO A 154 5.32 8.96 6.38
CA PRO A 154 6.37 9.37 5.45
C PRO A 154 6.85 8.17 4.62
N PRO A 155 7.03 8.34 3.29
CA PRO A 155 7.48 7.26 2.40
C PRO A 155 8.98 6.96 2.53
N ALA A 156 9.74 7.86 3.15
CA ALA A 156 11.16 7.70 3.40
C ALA A 156 11.42 7.98 4.87
N TRP A 157 12.15 7.08 5.50
CA TRP A 157 12.57 7.21 6.88
C TRP A 157 13.59 8.36 7.05
N PHE A 158 13.40 9.15 8.09
CA PHE A 158 14.36 10.13 8.59
C PHE A 158 14.59 9.85 10.07
N ARG A 159 15.85 9.86 10.54
CA ARG A 159 16.13 9.75 11.99
C ARG A 159 16.09 11.13 12.65
N PRO A 160 15.42 11.28 13.81
CA PRO A 160 14.63 10.26 14.52
C PRO A 160 13.27 10.03 13.84
N GLY A 161 12.83 8.78 13.74
CA GLY A 161 11.54 8.44 13.14
C GLY A 161 11.21 6.96 13.35
N ARG A 162 10.01 6.70 13.86
CA ARG A 162 9.45 5.36 14.12
C ARG A 162 8.04 5.19 13.56
N GLU A 163 7.43 6.28 13.11
CA GLU A 163 6.03 6.39 12.70
C GLU A 163 5.65 5.33 11.67
N ARG A 164 6.50 5.10 10.66
CA ARG A 164 6.26 4.06 9.65
C ARG A 164 6.32 2.64 10.24
N LEU A 165 7.26 2.37 11.15
CA LEU A 165 7.43 1.03 11.72
C LEU A 165 6.35 0.72 12.73
N ASP A 166 5.96 1.70 13.56
CA ASP A 166 4.82 1.61 14.45
C ASP A 166 3.54 1.39 13.63
N PHE A 167 3.40 2.10 12.51
CA PHE A 167 2.30 1.90 11.57
C PHE A 167 2.26 0.49 10.95
N LEU A 168 3.40 -0.10 10.59
CA LEU A 168 3.47 -1.50 10.11
C LEU A 168 3.05 -2.49 11.20
N VAL A 169 3.42 -2.24 12.46
CA VAL A 169 2.99 -3.05 13.61
C VAL A 169 1.49 -2.97 13.80
N ASP A 170 0.91 -1.77 13.70
CA ASP A 170 -0.53 -1.57 13.81
C ASP A 170 -1.29 -2.23 12.65
N LEU A 171 -0.80 -2.09 11.42
CA LEU A 171 -1.36 -2.79 10.26
C LEU A 171 -1.33 -4.32 10.44
N ALA A 172 -0.23 -4.87 10.95
CA ALA A 172 -0.12 -6.31 11.17
C ALA A 172 -1.16 -6.83 12.17
N ARG A 173 -1.43 -6.07 13.24
CA ARG A 173 -2.50 -6.39 14.21
C ARG A 173 -3.88 -6.23 13.58
N ASP A 174 -4.13 -5.08 12.95
CA ASP A 174 -5.42 -4.71 12.36
C ASP A 174 -5.92 -5.69 11.29
N PHE A 175 -4.99 -6.29 10.53
CA PHE A 175 -5.28 -7.22 9.45
C PHE A 175 -5.12 -8.69 9.84
N ASN A 176 -4.87 -8.99 11.12
CA ASN A 176 -4.61 -10.33 11.64
C ASN A 176 -3.57 -11.06 10.79
N VAL A 177 -2.39 -10.46 10.67
CA VAL A 177 -1.30 -10.98 9.83
C VAL A 177 -0.55 -12.09 10.57
N ASP A 178 -0.23 -13.18 9.86
CA ASP A 178 0.55 -14.33 10.36
C ASP A 178 2.06 -14.18 10.08
N GLY A 179 2.42 -13.37 9.07
CA GLY A 179 3.82 -13.10 8.75
C GLY A 179 4.01 -11.91 7.81
N VAL A 180 5.23 -11.37 7.80
CA VAL A 180 5.57 -10.18 6.99
C VAL A 180 6.55 -10.57 5.90
N VAL A 181 6.27 -10.18 4.66
CA VAL A 181 7.23 -10.25 3.56
C VAL A 181 7.67 -8.82 3.25
N TRP A 182 8.95 -8.54 3.53
CA TRP A 182 9.60 -7.28 3.20
C TRP A 182 10.28 -7.41 1.83
N TYR A 183 9.67 -6.83 0.80
CA TYR A 183 10.16 -6.87 -0.56
C TYR A 183 10.77 -5.52 -0.95
N GLN A 184 12.08 -5.48 -1.14
CA GLN A 184 12.82 -4.24 -1.45
C GLN A 184 13.58 -4.36 -2.75
N LEU A 185 13.76 -3.22 -3.43
CA LEU A 185 14.63 -3.17 -4.60
C LEU A 185 16.09 -2.96 -4.17
N MET A 186 17.02 -3.50 -4.96
CA MET A 186 18.44 -3.19 -4.82
C MET A 186 18.67 -1.68 -4.80
N PHE A 187 19.68 -1.25 -4.03
CA PHE A 187 20.06 0.17 -3.88
C PHE A 187 19.00 1.07 -3.21
N ARG A 188 17.97 0.51 -2.57
CA ARG A 188 17.03 1.25 -1.69
C ARG A 188 17.53 1.27 -0.24
N GLU A 189 18.61 2.00 -0.01
CA GLU A 189 19.38 1.94 1.25
C GLU A 189 18.55 2.21 2.51
N SER A 190 17.63 3.18 2.49
CA SER A 190 16.77 3.45 3.67
C SER A 190 15.94 2.22 4.07
N TYR A 191 15.35 1.53 3.08
CA TYR A 191 14.57 0.33 3.30
C TYR A 191 15.43 -0.85 3.73
N LYS A 192 16.65 -0.95 3.20
CA LYS A 192 17.64 -1.97 3.58
C LYS A 192 18.10 -1.81 5.02
N ILE A 193 18.29 -0.56 5.46
CA ILE A 193 18.60 -0.25 6.86
C ILE A 193 17.41 -0.61 7.74
N GLU A 194 16.18 -0.21 7.38
CA GLU A 194 14.96 -0.54 8.13
C GLU A 194 14.75 -2.07 8.25
N SER A 195 14.93 -2.83 7.17
CA SER A 195 14.76 -4.29 7.19
C SER A 195 15.79 -5.03 8.05
N GLY A 196 16.92 -4.38 8.37
CA GLY A 196 17.93 -4.93 9.26
C GLY A 196 17.54 -4.92 10.75
N PHE A 197 16.75 -3.94 11.21
CA PHE A 197 16.40 -3.81 12.64
C PHE A 197 14.90 -3.95 12.93
N PHE A 198 14.03 -3.80 11.93
CA PHE A 198 12.60 -4.00 12.09
C PHE A 198 12.18 -5.43 12.53
N PRO A 199 12.85 -6.54 12.14
CA PRO A 199 12.45 -7.88 12.57
C PRO A 199 12.38 -8.04 14.10
N ASP A 200 13.31 -7.43 14.83
CA ASP A 200 13.36 -7.49 16.29
C ASP A 200 12.21 -6.68 16.92
N ILE A 201 11.88 -5.53 16.32
CA ILE A 201 10.74 -4.71 16.73
C ILE A 201 9.45 -5.50 16.48
N LEU A 202 9.24 -5.98 15.26
CA LEU A 202 8.07 -6.77 14.89
C LEU A 202 7.90 -7.96 15.84
N ARG A 203 8.94 -8.78 16.03
CA ARG A 203 8.88 -9.93 16.93
C ARG A 203 8.54 -9.54 18.37
N ARG A 204 9.12 -8.46 18.89
CA ARG A 204 8.84 -8.00 20.26
C ARG A 204 7.40 -7.50 20.42
N GLU A 205 6.90 -6.75 19.44
CA GLU A 205 5.60 -6.08 19.53
C GLU A 205 4.41 -6.98 19.14
N THR A 206 4.63 -7.99 18.29
CA THR A 206 3.55 -8.83 17.72
C THR A 206 3.81 -10.33 17.80
N GLY A 207 5.05 -10.76 18.07
CA GLY A 207 5.45 -12.17 17.96
C GLY A 207 5.67 -12.66 16.53
N LEU A 208 5.41 -11.82 15.51
CA LEU A 208 5.51 -12.20 14.11
C LEU A 208 6.96 -12.28 13.64
N SER A 209 7.17 -13.06 12.59
CA SER A 209 8.43 -13.14 11.87
C SER A 209 8.39 -12.33 10.58
N MET A 210 9.54 -12.12 9.94
CA MET A 210 9.64 -11.42 8.66
C MET A 210 10.61 -12.11 7.71
N LEU A 211 10.22 -12.25 6.45
CA LEU A 211 11.10 -12.64 5.33
C LEU A 211 11.52 -11.39 4.56
N VAL A 212 12.82 -11.18 4.39
CA VAL A 212 13.36 -10.08 3.56
C VAL A 212 13.74 -10.60 2.18
N LEU A 213 13.16 -10.03 1.14
CA LEU A 213 13.44 -10.30 -0.26
C LEU A 213 14.04 -9.05 -0.90
N GLU A 214 15.08 -9.21 -1.70
CA GLU A 214 15.72 -8.14 -2.45
C GLU A 214 15.68 -8.51 -3.93
N SER A 215 15.43 -7.52 -4.80
CA SER A 215 15.33 -7.71 -6.25
C SER A 215 15.86 -6.52 -7.05
N ASP A 216 16.44 -6.78 -8.22
CA ASP A 216 16.69 -5.79 -9.28
C ASP A 216 15.81 -6.05 -10.53
N TYR A 217 14.81 -6.92 -10.39
CA TYR A 217 13.93 -7.45 -11.43
C TYR A 217 14.53 -8.51 -12.35
N ASP A 218 15.75 -9.03 -12.09
CA ASP A 218 16.29 -10.13 -12.88
C ASP A 218 15.40 -11.38 -12.78
N ASP A 219 15.21 -12.12 -13.88
CA ASP A 219 14.39 -13.34 -13.87
C ASP A 219 15.11 -14.51 -13.17
N GLY A 220 16.44 -14.51 -13.16
CA GLY A 220 17.31 -15.54 -12.59
C GLY A 220 17.19 -15.70 -11.08
N GLU A 221 16.72 -14.68 -10.36
CA GLU A 221 16.45 -14.77 -8.91
C GLU A 221 15.14 -15.49 -8.57
N THR A 222 14.24 -15.72 -9.54
CA THR A 222 12.90 -16.30 -9.30
C THR A 222 12.97 -17.65 -8.57
N GLY A 223 13.89 -18.53 -8.98
CA GLY A 223 14.04 -19.84 -8.35
C GLY A 223 14.47 -19.76 -6.89
N ALA A 224 15.46 -18.92 -6.58
CA ALA A 224 15.93 -18.71 -5.21
C ALA A 224 14.87 -18.03 -4.34
N MET A 225 14.15 -17.05 -4.90
CA MET A 225 13.06 -16.35 -4.21
C MET A 225 11.90 -17.29 -3.89
N ARG A 226 11.49 -18.14 -4.85
CA ARG A 226 10.44 -19.16 -4.68
C ARG A 226 10.71 -20.06 -3.48
N THR A 227 11.89 -20.69 -3.43
CA THR A 227 12.26 -21.61 -2.33
C THR A 227 12.19 -20.94 -0.95
N ARG A 228 12.63 -19.67 -0.86
CA ARG A 228 12.59 -18.90 0.40
C ARG A 228 11.16 -18.58 0.82
N ILE A 229 10.31 -18.20 -0.12
CA ILE A 229 8.90 -17.91 0.12
C ILE A 229 8.15 -19.17 0.55
N GLU A 230 8.32 -20.29 -0.16
CA GLU A 230 7.67 -21.57 0.17
C GLU A 230 8.04 -22.03 1.58
N THR A 231 9.32 -21.99 1.93
CA THR A 231 9.81 -22.33 3.28
C THR A 231 9.19 -21.41 4.34
N TYR A 232 9.07 -20.12 4.02
CA TYR A 232 8.50 -19.14 4.94
C TYR A 232 7.00 -19.36 5.16
N MET A 233 6.22 -19.59 4.10
CA MET A 233 4.79 -19.90 4.19
C MET A 233 4.53 -21.15 5.03
N GLN A 234 5.34 -22.20 4.86
CA GLN A 234 5.28 -23.41 5.69
C GLN A 234 5.60 -23.14 7.16
N THR A 235 6.44 -22.15 7.46
CA THR A 235 6.84 -21.81 8.83
C THR A 235 5.75 -21.04 9.55
N ILE A 236 5.08 -20.10 8.87
CA ILE A 236 4.02 -19.26 9.45
C ILE A 236 2.62 -19.86 9.35
N GLY A 237 2.42 -20.87 8.49
CA GLY A 237 1.16 -21.60 8.35
C GLY A 237 0.98 -22.79 9.30
N ARG A 238 1.92 -22.99 10.25
CA ARG A 238 1.83 -23.97 11.33
C ARG A 238 1.27 -23.33 12.59
#